data_AF-A0A8H7DDQ6-F1
#
_entry.id   AF-A0A8H7DDQ6-F1
#
_cell.length_a   1.000
_cell.length_b   1.000
_cell.length_c   1.000
_cell.angle_alpha   90.00
_cell.angle_beta   90.00
_cell.angle_gamma   90.00
#
_symmetry.space_group_name_H-M   'P 1'
#
loop_
_entity.id
_entity.type
_entity.pdbx_description
1 polymer ?
#
loop_
_entity_poly.entity_id
_entity_poly.type
_entity_poly.pdbx_seq_one_letter_code
_entity_poly.pdbx_strand_id
1 'polypeptide(L)'
;MSQFPRWRGLKHTPSPTTIDYSDGQTFVDILKQSSLPCIVQLLPRDSPFVQIIRVMQKLRIMLGLDVTTKTRLNHVDQLVLDYEAASGLLHEETGKDFNFLKQHFLSHARCTFMTKGTSRNMNTRIGEGFQQEVSKMYAKTNGKNAEHLISLQDENEEAMARIQMAINEWEQSHKDTDLDDSERKVISQPVSTAHWILGSSEHRISLHHFESKKRGDPAFRNFNVRLREYIAQHHPSCSVRFEQEIKMEICKVIYLDYEFRVNWRSARDIVRCNPKFHGAQ
;
A
#
# COMPACT_ATOMS: atom_id res chain seq x y z
N MET A 1 5.14 -14.23 14.47
CA MET A 1 5.03 -12.92 13.80
C MET A 1 4.26 -11.85 14.60
N SER A 2 3.94 -12.07 15.88
CA SER A 2 3.23 -11.09 16.73
C SER A 2 3.98 -9.76 16.93
N GLN A 3 5.30 -9.77 16.82
CA GLN A 3 6.17 -8.59 16.89
C GLN A 3 6.23 -7.81 15.56
N PHE A 4 5.73 -8.37 14.45
CA PHE A 4 5.79 -7.69 13.17
C PHE A 4 4.77 -6.54 13.14
N PRO A 5 5.14 -5.36 12.60
CA PRO A 5 4.26 -4.21 12.51
C PRO A 5 2.91 -4.57 11.87
N ARG A 6 1.78 -4.09 12.40
CA ARG A 6 0.49 -4.16 11.69
C ARG A 6 0.41 -2.98 10.73
N TRP A 7 0.19 -3.26 9.45
CA TRP A 7 -0.12 -2.23 8.46
C TRP A 7 -1.60 -2.24 8.11
N ARG A 8 -2.16 -1.05 7.88
CA ARG A 8 -3.55 -0.90 7.46
C ARG A 8 -3.71 -1.54 6.06
N GLY A 9 -4.72 -2.41 5.92
CA GLY A 9 -5.01 -3.09 4.65
C GLY A 9 -4.14 -4.32 4.35
N LEU A 10 -3.39 -4.81 5.34
CA LEU A 10 -2.54 -5.98 5.25
C LEU A 10 -2.96 -7.00 6.33
N LYS A 11 -3.41 -8.19 5.92
CA LYS A 11 -3.88 -9.23 6.84
C LYS A 11 -2.70 -9.82 7.60
N HIS A 12 -2.71 -9.71 8.93
CA HIS A 12 -1.63 -10.25 9.75
C HIS A 12 -1.81 -11.74 9.97
N THR A 13 -0.79 -12.52 9.64
CA THR A 13 -0.81 -13.98 9.80
C THR A 13 0.23 -14.39 10.86
N PRO A 14 -0.19 -14.93 12.02
CA PRO A 14 0.73 -15.23 13.10
C PRO A 14 1.70 -16.37 12.77
N SER A 15 1.22 -17.39 12.04
CA SER A 15 1.93 -18.62 11.67
C SER A 15 1.72 -18.94 10.19
N PRO A 16 2.49 -18.33 9.27
CA PRO A 16 2.29 -18.53 7.84
C PRO A 16 2.78 -19.89 7.32
N THR A 17 3.63 -20.60 8.07
CA THR A 17 4.18 -21.90 7.69
C THR A 17 3.21 -23.06 7.91
N THR A 18 2.14 -22.87 8.68
CA THR A 18 1.16 -23.91 9.04
C THR A 18 -0.16 -23.77 8.27
N ILE A 19 -0.19 -22.97 7.20
CA ILE A 19 -1.40 -22.72 6.43
C ILE A 19 -1.44 -23.67 5.24
N ASP A 20 -2.35 -24.64 5.30
CA ASP A 20 -2.57 -25.59 4.22
C ASP A 20 -3.45 -24.99 3.10
N TYR A 21 -4.48 -24.22 3.47
CA TYR A 21 -5.39 -23.58 2.54
C TYR A 21 -5.80 -22.20 3.03
N SER A 22 -5.77 -21.21 2.13
CA SER A 22 -6.26 -19.86 2.41
C SER A 22 -6.65 -19.12 1.15
N ASP A 23 -7.23 -17.93 1.33
CA ASP A 23 -7.58 -17.06 0.23
C ASP A 23 -6.31 -16.54 -0.50
N GLY A 24 -6.45 -16.19 -1.78
CA GLY A 24 -5.33 -15.70 -2.59
C GLY A 24 -4.73 -14.39 -2.05
N GLN A 25 -5.52 -13.60 -1.31
CA GLN A 25 -5.06 -12.36 -0.70
C GLN A 25 -4.11 -12.62 0.48
N THR A 26 -4.36 -13.66 1.26
CA THR A 26 -3.57 -14.09 2.41
C THR A 26 -2.17 -14.49 1.95
N PHE A 27 -2.05 -15.25 0.87
CA PHE A 27 -0.74 -15.59 0.31
C PHE A 27 0.02 -14.36 -0.24
N VAL A 28 -0.69 -13.38 -0.81
CA VAL A 28 -0.06 -12.10 -1.22
C VAL A 28 0.40 -11.30 -0.01
N ASP A 29 -0.40 -11.25 1.04
CA ASP A 29 -0.09 -10.53 2.26
C ASP A 29 1.08 -11.19 3.01
N ILE A 30 1.13 -12.52 3.03
CA ILE A 30 2.28 -13.31 3.49
C ILE A 30 3.51 -12.95 2.67
N LEU A 31 3.43 -12.94 1.32
CA LEU A 31 4.57 -12.57 0.49
C LEU A 31 5.06 -11.15 0.79
N LYS A 32 4.16 -10.19 1.01
CA LYS A 32 4.50 -8.80 1.33
C LYS A 32 5.08 -8.61 2.74
N GLN A 33 4.52 -9.28 3.74
CA GLN A 33 4.85 -9.08 5.16
C GLN A 33 5.97 -10.01 5.64
N SER A 34 5.84 -11.30 5.34
CA SER A 34 6.57 -12.35 6.04
C SER A 34 7.90 -12.75 5.39
N SER A 35 8.08 -12.51 4.09
CA SER A 35 9.06 -13.28 3.33
C SER A 35 10.47 -12.67 3.28
N LEU A 36 10.66 -11.36 3.45
CA LEU A 36 12.00 -10.77 3.54
C LEU A 36 12.49 -10.55 4.97
N PRO A 37 11.81 -9.76 5.82
CA PRO A 37 12.35 -9.42 7.13
C PRO A 37 12.47 -10.63 8.07
N CYS A 38 11.59 -11.64 7.96
CA CYS A 38 11.66 -12.82 8.80
C CYS A 38 12.67 -13.85 8.26
N ILE A 39 12.80 -14.01 6.95
CA ILE A 39 13.69 -15.01 6.35
C ILE A 39 15.15 -14.56 6.36
N VAL A 40 15.41 -13.25 6.19
CA VAL A 40 16.78 -12.70 6.22
C VAL A 40 17.46 -12.89 7.59
N GLN A 41 16.69 -13.04 8.67
CA GLN A 41 17.23 -13.36 10.00
C GLN A 41 17.42 -14.85 10.25
N LEU A 42 16.75 -15.72 9.48
CA LEU A 42 16.78 -17.18 9.65
C LEU A 42 17.73 -17.87 8.69
N LEU A 43 17.95 -17.30 7.50
CA LEU A 43 18.79 -17.87 6.45
C LEU A 43 20.13 -17.15 6.31
N PRO A 44 21.17 -17.84 5.79
CA PRO A 44 22.45 -17.23 5.47
C PRO A 44 22.30 -16.06 4.50
N ARG A 45 23.21 -15.08 4.58
CA ARG A 45 23.16 -13.82 3.79
C ARG A 45 23.06 -14.05 2.28
N ASP A 46 23.65 -15.12 1.77
CA ASP A 46 23.69 -15.45 0.34
C ASP A 46 22.80 -16.65 -0.03
N SER A 47 21.82 -16.97 0.81
CA SER A 47 20.92 -18.09 0.52
C SER A 47 20.11 -17.83 -0.76
N PRO A 48 20.04 -18.79 -1.71
CA PRO A 48 19.26 -18.65 -2.94
C PRO A 48 17.76 -18.52 -2.67
N PHE A 49 17.29 -18.99 -1.51
CA PHE A 49 15.91 -18.76 -1.04
C PHE A 49 15.58 -17.28 -0.85
N VAL A 50 16.50 -16.48 -0.32
CA VAL A 50 16.27 -15.04 -0.13
C VAL A 50 16.22 -14.34 -1.50
N GLN A 51 17.08 -14.78 -2.42
CA GLN A 51 17.15 -14.23 -3.78
C GLN A 51 15.87 -14.53 -4.56
N ILE A 52 15.42 -15.79 -4.62
CA ILE A 52 14.21 -16.18 -5.37
C ILE A 52 12.96 -15.50 -4.81
N ILE A 53 12.83 -15.37 -3.49
CA ILE A 53 11.70 -14.69 -2.85
C ILE A 53 11.70 -13.20 -3.22
N ARG A 54 12.88 -12.57 -3.21
CA ARG A 54 13.01 -11.16 -3.57
C ARG A 54 12.67 -10.90 -5.03
N VAL A 55 13.14 -11.77 -5.94
CA VAL A 55 12.78 -11.67 -7.35
C VAL A 55 11.28 -11.92 -7.55
N MET A 56 10.71 -12.93 -6.88
CA MET A 56 9.28 -13.23 -6.94
C MET A 56 8.42 -12.05 -6.45
N GLN A 57 8.84 -11.33 -5.40
CA GLN A 57 8.18 -10.12 -4.95
C GLN A 57 8.20 -9.02 -6.01
N LYS A 58 9.38 -8.73 -6.59
CA LYS A 58 9.51 -7.72 -7.66
C LYS A 58 8.63 -8.07 -8.84
N LEU A 59 8.70 -9.31 -9.29
CA LEU A 59 7.90 -9.85 -10.37
C LEU A 59 6.41 -9.70 -10.06
N ARG A 60 5.95 -10.14 -8.88
CA ARG A 60 4.54 -10.02 -8.46
C ARG A 60 4.04 -8.57 -8.45
N ILE A 61 4.87 -7.63 -8.00
CA ILE A 61 4.52 -6.20 -8.03
C ILE A 61 4.35 -5.76 -9.48
N MET A 62 5.33 -6.05 -10.34
CA MET A 62 5.31 -5.63 -11.75
C MET A 62 4.12 -6.22 -12.52
N LEU A 63 3.83 -7.51 -12.33
CA LEU A 63 2.68 -8.19 -12.94
C LEU A 63 1.33 -7.68 -12.42
N GLY A 64 1.30 -7.11 -11.21
CA GLY A 64 0.08 -6.65 -10.52
C GLY A 64 -0.28 -5.18 -10.75
N LEU A 65 0.50 -4.44 -11.53
CA LEU A 65 0.22 -3.02 -11.81
C LEU A 65 -0.95 -2.85 -12.78
N ASP A 66 -1.74 -1.80 -12.55
CA ASP A 66 -2.91 -1.45 -13.38
C ASP A 66 -2.54 -0.79 -14.72
N VAL A 67 -1.27 -0.46 -14.95
CA VAL A 67 -0.79 0.12 -16.20
C VAL A 67 0.49 -0.58 -16.61
N THR A 68 0.52 -1.09 -17.83
CA THR A 68 1.71 -1.73 -18.41
C THR A 68 2.31 -0.81 -19.46
N THR A 69 3.63 -0.55 -19.39
CA THR A 69 4.36 0.23 -20.39
C THR A 69 5.48 -0.61 -21.00
N LYS A 70 5.98 -0.24 -22.18
CA LYS A 70 7.07 -0.96 -22.85
C LYS A 70 8.32 -1.11 -21.96
N THR A 71 8.69 -0.04 -21.24
CA THR A 71 9.80 -0.06 -20.28
C THR A 71 9.58 -1.07 -19.16
N ARG A 72 8.34 -1.15 -18.65
CA ARG A 72 7.97 -2.12 -17.61
C ARG A 72 8.02 -3.55 -18.13
N LEU A 73 7.57 -3.80 -19.36
CA LEU A 73 7.65 -5.12 -19.99
C LEU A 73 9.09 -5.58 -20.14
N ASN A 74 10.00 -4.70 -20.58
CA ASN A 74 11.41 -5.03 -20.65
C ASN A 74 11.99 -5.36 -19.27
N HIS A 75 11.55 -4.67 -18.21
CA HIS A 75 11.95 -4.99 -16.84
C HIS A 75 11.35 -6.31 -16.36
N VAL A 76 10.11 -6.66 -16.75
CA VAL A 76 9.53 -7.97 -16.48
C VAL A 76 10.37 -9.07 -17.11
N ASP A 77 10.81 -8.91 -18.35
CA ASP A 77 11.66 -9.91 -19.03
C ASP A 77 12.98 -10.14 -18.29
N GLN A 78 13.63 -9.05 -17.84
CA GLN A 78 14.84 -9.16 -17.02
C GLN A 78 14.58 -9.87 -15.68
N LEU A 79 13.46 -9.56 -15.01
CA LEU A 79 13.08 -10.22 -13.77
C LEU A 79 12.73 -11.70 -13.95
N VAL A 80 12.22 -12.09 -15.12
CA VAL A 80 11.98 -13.51 -15.45
C VAL A 80 13.32 -14.24 -15.58
N LEU A 81 14.31 -13.66 -16.25
CA LEU A 81 15.66 -14.24 -16.35
C LEU A 81 16.32 -14.38 -14.97
N ASP A 82 16.24 -13.34 -14.14
CA ASP A 82 16.74 -13.36 -12.76
C ASP A 82 16.05 -14.46 -11.94
N TYR A 83 14.74 -14.67 -12.17
CA TYR A 83 13.95 -15.68 -11.48
C TYR A 83 14.34 -17.09 -11.91
N GLU A 84 14.55 -17.32 -13.20
CA GLU A 84 15.01 -18.61 -13.75
C GLU A 84 16.40 -18.98 -13.22
N ALA A 85 17.32 -18.02 -13.19
CA ALA A 85 18.66 -18.22 -12.61
C ALA A 85 18.58 -18.60 -11.11
N ALA A 86 17.79 -17.86 -10.32
CA ALA A 86 17.62 -18.16 -8.90
C ALA A 86 16.89 -19.50 -8.66
N SER A 87 15.96 -19.88 -9.53
CA SER A 87 15.25 -21.15 -9.46
C SER A 87 16.15 -22.35 -9.80
N GLY A 88 17.07 -22.18 -10.76
CA GLY A 88 18.07 -23.20 -11.11
C GLY A 88 19.00 -23.51 -9.95
N LEU A 89 19.56 -22.49 -9.31
CA LEU A 89 20.40 -22.66 -8.11
C LEU A 89 19.66 -23.38 -6.98
N LEU A 90 18.38 -23.04 -6.78
CA LEU A 90 17.58 -23.65 -5.73
C LEU A 90 17.19 -25.11 -6.07
N HIS A 91 16.99 -25.42 -7.35
CA HIS A 91 16.77 -26.79 -7.81
C HIS A 91 17.99 -27.66 -7.51
N GLU A 92 19.20 -27.17 -7.74
CA GLU A 92 20.44 -27.88 -7.42
C GLU A 92 20.59 -28.13 -5.91
N GLU A 93 20.24 -27.16 -5.05
CA GLU A 93 20.38 -27.30 -3.59
C GLU A 93 19.31 -28.19 -2.95
N THR A 94 18.07 -28.13 -3.44
CA THR A 94 16.90 -28.75 -2.77
C THR A 94 16.27 -29.90 -3.54
N GLY A 95 16.64 -30.09 -4.81
CA GLY A 95 15.99 -31.03 -5.73
C GLY A 95 14.55 -30.66 -6.08
N LYS A 96 14.07 -29.47 -5.70
CA LYS A 96 12.68 -29.05 -5.95
C LYS A 96 12.47 -28.74 -7.43
N ASP A 97 11.51 -29.42 -8.04
CA ASP A 97 11.08 -29.09 -9.40
C ASP A 97 10.19 -27.83 -9.42
N PHE A 98 10.55 -26.91 -10.30
CA PHE A 98 9.88 -25.64 -10.53
C PHE A 98 8.97 -25.69 -11.78
N ASN A 99 8.79 -26.87 -12.39
CA ASN A 99 7.91 -27.08 -13.52
C ASN A 99 6.43 -27.20 -13.12
N PHE A 100 5.80 -26.09 -12.77
CA PHE A 100 4.36 -26.04 -12.50
C PHE A 100 3.65 -24.95 -13.31
N LEU A 101 2.35 -25.17 -13.58
CA LEU A 101 1.54 -24.34 -14.47
C LEU A 101 1.59 -22.84 -14.16
N LYS A 102 1.58 -22.46 -12.87
CA LYS A 102 1.62 -21.06 -12.46
C LYS A 102 2.97 -20.38 -12.77
N GLN A 103 4.06 -21.14 -12.79
CA GLN A 103 5.38 -20.63 -13.19
C GLN A 103 5.49 -20.57 -14.71
N HIS A 104 4.91 -21.53 -15.45
CA HIS A 104 4.91 -21.51 -16.91
C HIS A 104 4.29 -20.23 -17.49
N PHE A 105 3.31 -19.63 -16.80
CA PHE A 105 2.72 -18.33 -17.18
C PHE A 105 3.77 -17.23 -17.40
N LEU A 106 4.91 -17.27 -16.71
CA LEU A 106 5.95 -16.24 -16.84
C LEU A 106 6.54 -16.16 -18.25
N SER A 107 6.66 -17.30 -18.94
CA SER A 107 7.10 -17.35 -20.34
C SER A 107 6.16 -16.61 -21.29
N HIS A 108 4.85 -16.58 -20.96
CA HIS A 108 3.82 -15.93 -21.75
C HIS A 108 3.48 -14.52 -21.25
N ALA A 109 4.05 -14.09 -20.12
CA ALA A 109 3.64 -12.87 -19.43
C ALA A 109 3.72 -11.65 -20.36
N ARG A 110 4.83 -11.49 -21.09
CA ARG A 110 5.03 -10.38 -22.03
C ARG A 110 3.98 -10.36 -23.15
N CYS A 111 3.82 -11.47 -23.87
CA CYS A 111 2.85 -11.59 -24.96
C CYS A 111 1.42 -11.33 -24.44
N THR A 112 1.12 -11.88 -23.27
CA THR A 112 -0.17 -11.74 -22.62
C THR A 112 -0.48 -10.28 -22.28
N PHE A 113 0.45 -9.53 -21.69
CA PHE A 113 0.23 -8.11 -21.38
C PHE A 113 0.23 -7.22 -22.62
N MET A 114 1.01 -7.54 -23.65
CA MET A 114 0.93 -6.82 -24.92
C MET A 114 -0.45 -6.97 -25.58
N THR A 115 -1.08 -8.13 -25.45
CA THR A 115 -2.37 -8.44 -26.07
C THR A 115 -3.57 -8.01 -25.22
N LYS A 116 -3.51 -8.25 -23.91
CA LYS A 116 -4.64 -8.11 -22.96
C LYS A 116 -4.46 -6.97 -21.95
N GLY A 117 -3.31 -6.30 -21.97
CA GLY A 117 -3.01 -5.15 -21.12
C GLY A 117 -2.44 -5.53 -19.76
N THR A 118 -3.31 -5.85 -18.79
CA THR A 118 -2.94 -6.02 -17.38
C THR A 118 -3.54 -7.29 -16.78
N SER A 119 -2.97 -7.75 -15.66
CA SER A 119 -3.46 -8.94 -14.96
C SER A 119 -4.86 -8.74 -14.39
N ARG A 120 -5.27 -7.48 -14.17
CA ARG A 120 -6.61 -7.14 -13.72
C ARG A 120 -7.68 -7.58 -14.73
N ASN A 121 -7.42 -7.39 -16.02
CA ASN A 121 -8.37 -7.69 -17.09
C ASN A 121 -8.58 -9.19 -17.32
N MET A 122 -7.67 -10.01 -16.80
CA MET A 122 -7.66 -11.47 -17.02
C MET A 122 -7.91 -12.26 -15.75
N ASN A 123 -8.15 -11.59 -14.62
CA ASN A 123 -8.46 -12.28 -13.40
C ASN A 123 -9.92 -12.73 -13.37
N THR A 124 -10.18 -13.75 -12.57
CA THR A 124 -11.51 -14.33 -12.36
C THR A 124 -12.24 -13.67 -11.20
N ARG A 125 -11.69 -12.60 -10.59
CA ARG A 125 -12.25 -12.03 -9.35
C ARG A 125 -13.66 -11.50 -9.51
N ILE A 126 -13.97 -10.93 -10.68
CA ILE A 126 -15.31 -10.44 -10.98
C ILE A 126 -16.30 -11.62 -10.99
N GLY A 127 -15.95 -12.71 -11.67
CA GLY A 127 -16.76 -13.93 -11.70
C GLY A 127 -16.85 -14.64 -10.35
N GLU A 128 -15.77 -14.67 -9.58
CA GLU A 128 -15.75 -15.19 -8.20
C GLU A 128 -16.69 -14.38 -7.28
N GLY A 129 -16.72 -13.06 -7.44
CA GLY A 129 -17.65 -12.17 -6.72
C GLY A 129 -19.11 -12.50 -7.04
N PHE A 130 -19.44 -12.65 -8.32
CA PHE A 130 -20.78 -13.05 -8.75
C PHE A 130 -21.19 -14.41 -8.15
N GLN A 131 -20.30 -15.40 -8.15
CA GLN A 131 -20.60 -16.71 -7.52
C GLN A 131 -20.87 -16.58 -6.01
N GLN A 132 -20.16 -15.69 -5.31
CA GLN A 132 -20.41 -15.42 -3.89
C GLN A 132 -21.78 -14.77 -3.66
N GLU A 133 -22.22 -13.89 -4.55
CA GLU A 133 -23.55 -13.27 -4.49
C GLU A 133 -24.65 -14.30 -4.73
N VAL A 134 -24.53 -15.10 -5.79
CA VAL A 134 -25.46 -16.19 -6.09
C VAL A 134 -25.54 -17.18 -4.92
N SER A 135 -24.40 -17.53 -4.31
CA SER A 135 -24.37 -18.41 -3.14
C SER A 135 -25.12 -17.82 -1.93
N LYS A 136 -25.01 -16.50 -1.69
CA LYS A 136 -25.75 -15.81 -0.62
C LYS A 136 -27.26 -15.75 -0.92
N MET A 137 -27.65 -15.50 -2.17
CA MET A 137 -29.05 -15.51 -2.57
C MET A 137 -29.65 -16.90 -2.42
N TYR A 138 -28.94 -17.93 -2.88
CA TYR A 138 -29.35 -19.33 -2.71
C TYR A 138 -29.60 -19.68 -1.24
N ALA A 139 -28.72 -19.24 -0.32
CA ALA A 139 -28.85 -19.48 1.11
C ALA A 139 -30.11 -18.85 1.75
N LYS A 140 -30.73 -17.85 1.11
CA LYS A 140 -32.01 -17.25 1.53
C LYS A 140 -33.22 -17.98 0.98
N THR A 141 -33.03 -18.90 0.02
CA THR A 141 -34.11 -19.72 -0.52
C THR A 141 -34.35 -20.95 0.35
N ASN A 142 -35.51 -21.58 0.17
CA ASN A 142 -35.81 -22.88 0.78
C ASN A 142 -35.27 -24.08 -0.04
N GLY A 143 -34.39 -23.83 -1.02
CA GLY A 143 -33.84 -24.84 -1.92
C GLY A 143 -34.82 -25.39 -2.98
N LYS A 144 -36.08 -24.95 -3.01
CA LYS A 144 -37.06 -25.33 -4.04
C LYS A 144 -37.25 -24.19 -5.03
N ASN A 145 -37.25 -24.49 -6.33
CA ASN A 145 -37.32 -23.48 -7.40
C ASN A 145 -36.32 -22.32 -7.17
N ALA A 146 -35.13 -22.67 -6.67
CA ALA A 146 -34.15 -21.70 -6.19
C ALA A 146 -33.74 -20.72 -7.29
N GLU A 147 -33.63 -21.17 -8.54
CA GLU A 147 -33.30 -20.31 -9.69
C GLU A 147 -34.31 -19.16 -9.85
N HIS A 148 -35.61 -19.47 -9.86
CA HIS A 148 -36.65 -18.43 -9.97
C HIS A 148 -36.66 -17.49 -8.75
N LEU A 149 -36.43 -18.04 -7.55
CA LEU A 149 -36.37 -17.22 -6.33
C LEU A 149 -35.14 -16.30 -6.32
N ILE A 150 -34.00 -16.79 -6.81
CA ILE A 150 -32.78 -15.99 -6.96
C ILE A 150 -32.99 -14.89 -8.00
N SER A 151 -33.59 -15.20 -9.16
CA SER A 151 -33.92 -14.20 -10.18
C SER A 151 -34.85 -13.11 -9.64
N LEU A 152 -35.93 -13.48 -8.94
CA LEU A 152 -36.82 -12.49 -8.33
C LEU A 152 -36.11 -11.65 -7.26
N GLN A 153 -35.19 -12.25 -6.49
CA GLN A 153 -34.43 -11.52 -5.50
C GLN A 153 -33.46 -10.52 -6.16
N ASP A 154 -32.74 -10.95 -7.19
CA ASP A 154 -31.82 -10.12 -7.97
C ASP A 154 -32.56 -8.93 -8.61
N GLU A 155 -33.71 -9.18 -9.23
CA GLU A 155 -34.59 -8.14 -9.80
C GLU A 155 -34.99 -7.08 -8.76
N ASN A 156 -35.36 -7.51 -7.56
CA ASN A 156 -35.73 -6.61 -6.48
C ASN A 156 -34.52 -5.84 -5.92
N GLU A 157 -33.37 -6.49 -5.76
CA GLU A 157 -32.12 -5.85 -5.32
C GLU A 157 -31.66 -4.78 -6.32
N GLU A 158 -31.75 -5.07 -7.62
CA GLU A 158 -31.48 -4.11 -8.70
C GLU A 158 -32.46 -2.92 -8.70
N ALA A 159 -33.76 -3.17 -8.48
CA ALA A 159 -34.75 -2.10 -8.37
C ALA A 159 -34.45 -1.17 -7.17
N MET A 160 -34.12 -1.74 -6.01
CA MET A 160 -33.71 -0.98 -4.83
C MET A 160 -32.42 -0.19 -5.08
N ALA A 161 -31.42 -0.80 -5.72
CA ALA A 161 -30.15 -0.15 -6.05
C ALA A 161 -30.36 1.07 -6.96
N ARG A 162 -31.22 0.96 -7.98
CA ARG A 162 -31.57 2.08 -8.87
C ARG A 162 -32.26 3.22 -8.12
N ILE A 163 -33.20 2.91 -7.24
CA ILE A 163 -33.87 3.93 -6.40
C ILE A 163 -32.84 4.63 -5.53
N GLN A 164 -31.95 3.88 -4.87
CA GLN A 164 -30.91 4.45 -4.02
C GLN A 164 -29.92 5.31 -4.81
N MET A 165 -29.54 4.89 -6.03
CA MET A 165 -28.71 5.70 -6.92
C MET A 165 -29.39 7.03 -7.25
N ALA A 166 -30.66 7.01 -7.62
CA ALA A 166 -31.42 8.23 -7.93
C ALA A 166 -31.52 9.17 -6.71
N ILE A 167 -31.73 8.63 -5.50
CA ILE A 167 -31.71 9.42 -4.26
C ILE A 167 -30.33 10.03 -4.03
N ASN A 168 -29.25 9.26 -4.19
CA ASN A 168 -27.89 9.75 -3.98
C ASN A 168 -27.52 10.85 -4.99
N GLU A 169 -27.89 10.69 -6.26
CA GLU A 169 -27.70 11.70 -7.30
C GLU A 169 -28.48 12.99 -6.98
N TRP A 170 -29.73 12.85 -6.54
CA TRP A 170 -30.54 13.98 -6.11
C TRP A 170 -29.92 14.70 -4.90
N GLU A 171 -29.53 13.97 -3.85
CA GLU A 171 -28.86 14.56 -2.68
C GLU A 171 -27.55 15.26 -3.05
N GLN A 172 -26.77 14.71 -3.97
CA GLN A 172 -25.51 15.29 -4.39
C GLN A 172 -25.74 16.59 -5.17
N SER A 173 -26.72 16.61 -6.08
CA SER A 173 -27.11 17.84 -6.79
C SER A 173 -27.66 18.92 -5.84
N HIS A 174 -28.37 18.54 -4.77
CA HIS A 174 -28.89 19.49 -3.79
C HIS A 174 -27.77 20.02 -2.88
N LYS A 175 -26.83 19.19 -2.46
CA LYS A 175 -25.63 19.63 -1.72
C LYS A 175 -24.78 20.61 -2.54
N ASP A 176 -24.64 20.39 -3.84
CA ASP A 176 -23.92 21.32 -4.72
C ASP A 176 -24.67 22.65 -4.92
N THR A 177 -26.00 22.66 -4.76
CA THR A 177 -26.84 23.87 -4.86
C THR A 177 -26.90 24.65 -3.53
N ASP A 178 -26.95 23.96 -2.38
CA ASP A 178 -26.98 24.57 -1.04
C ASP A 178 -25.62 25.18 -0.62
N LEU A 179 -24.51 24.75 -1.23
CA LEU A 179 -23.18 25.33 -1.02
C LEU A 179 -23.02 26.74 -1.62
N ASP A 180 -23.95 27.18 -2.48
CA ASP A 180 -23.92 28.53 -3.07
C ASP A 180 -24.64 29.58 -2.20
N ASP A 181 -25.50 29.15 -1.25
CA ASP A 181 -26.36 30.09 -0.49
C ASP A 181 -26.27 29.96 1.05
N SER A 182 -25.48 29.03 1.59
CA SER A 182 -25.27 28.93 3.05
C SER A 182 -23.79 28.86 3.45
N GLU A 183 -23.31 30.01 3.93
CA GLU A 183 -22.21 30.17 4.88
C GLU A 183 -20.83 29.60 4.48
N ARG A 184 -20.10 30.42 3.72
CA ARG A 184 -18.63 30.51 3.84
C ARG A 184 -18.22 31.01 5.24
N LYS A 185 -18.39 30.19 6.28
CA LYS A 185 -17.47 30.23 7.43
C LYS A 185 -16.23 29.45 7.05
N VAL A 186 -15.45 30.07 6.17
CA VAL A 186 -14.07 29.69 5.92
C VAL A 186 -13.35 29.92 7.24
N ILE A 187 -13.18 28.86 8.03
CA ILE A 187 -12.03 28.78 8.92
C ILE A 187 -10.85 28.91 7.96
N SER A 188 -10.26 30.09 7.92
CA SER A 188 -9.09 30.43 7.13
C SER A 188 -7.88 29.67 7.69
N GLN A 189 -7.89 28.36 7.50
CA GLN A 189 -6.63 27.63 7.42
C GLN A 189 -5.93 28.18 6.17
N PRO A 190 -4.68 28.62 6.28
CA PRO A 190 -3.95 29.08 5.12
C PRO A 190 -4.01 27.96 4.08
N VAL A 191 -4.56 28.27 2.91
CA VAL A 191 -4.59 27.38 1.75
C VAL A 191 -3.14 27.22 1.32
N SER A 192 -2.45 26.30 1.99
CA SER A 192 -1.17 25.82 1.53
C SER A 192 -1.47 25.05 0.25
N THR A 193 -1.00 25.56 -0.88
CA THR A 193 -0.95 24.82 -2.16
C THR A 193 -0.02 23.61 -2.08
N ALA A 194 0.62 23.38 -0.93
CA ALA A 194 1.41 22.19 -0.69
C ALA A 194 0.51 20.96 -0.58
N HIS A 195 0.87 19.93 -1.34
CA HIS A 195 0.32 18.57 -1.28
C HIS A 195 0.66 17.84 0.04
N TRP A 196 1.14 18.56 1.05
CA TRP A 196 1.54 18.01 2.34
C TRP A 196 1.12 18.94 3.48
N ILE A 197 0.66 18.33 4.58
CA ILE A 197 0.27 19.03 5.81
C ILE A 197 0.99 18.37 6.98
N LEU A 198 1.69 19.18 7.77
CA LEU A 198 2.28 18.73 9.04
C LEU A 198 1.22 18.77 10.14
N GLY A 199 1.14 17.71 10.94
CA GLY A 199 0.19 17.58 12.02
C GLY A 199 0.82 16.98 13.28
N SER A 200 0.01 16.93 14.34
CA SER A 200 0.46 16.53 15.68
C SER A 200 1.71 17.30 16.10
N SER A 201 1.63 18.62 15.98
CA SER A 201 2.69 19.51 16.41
C SER A 201 2.86 19.47 17.93
N GLU A 202 4.09 19.35 18.39
CA GLU A 202 4.45 19.53 19.80
C GLU A 202 4.77 20.99 20.12
N HIS A 203 4.96 21.27 21.41
CA HIS A 203 5.45 22.57 21.85
C HIS A 203 6.80 22.90 21.20
N ARG A 204 7.01 24.20 20.94
CA ARG A 204 8.29 24.70 20.43
C ARG A 204 9.39 24.46 21.47
N ILE A 205 10.46 23.79 21.04
CA ILE A 205 11.60 23.44 21.89
C ILE A 205 12.84 24.15 21.33
N SER A 206 13.70 24.64 22.22
CA SER A 206 15.02 25.17 21.83
C SER A 206 15.93 24.04 21.34
N LEU A 207 16.67 24.24 20.24
CA LEU A 207 17.60 23.24 19.71
C LEU A 207 18.59 22.73 20.77
N HIS A 208 19.06 23.61 21.64
CA HIS A 208 19.99 23.25 22.71
C HIS A 208 19.33 22.29 23.73
N HIS A 209 18.07 22.55 24.09
CA HIS A 209 17.30 21.66 24.96
C HIS A 209 17.05 20.31 24.28
N PHE A 210 16.72 20.31 22.98
CA PHE A 210 16.51 19.08 22.22
C PHE A 210 17.76 18.20 22.16
N GLU A 211 18.92 18.79 21.85
CA GLU A 211 20.21 18.09 21.78
C GLU A 211 20.61 17.51 23.15
N SER A 212 20.38 18.26 24.23
CA SER A 212 20.62 17.78 25.60
C SER A 212 19.76 16.55 25.97
N LYS A 213 18.50 16.51 25.51
CA LYS A 213 17.56 15.41 25.73
C LYS A 213 17.91 14.16 24.91
N LYS A 214 18.65 14.32 23.82
CA LYS A 214 19.05 13.25 22.88
C LYS A 214 20.54 12.89 22.96
N ARG A 215 21.23 13.31 24.01
CA ARG A 215 22.68 13.13 24.21
C ARG A 215 23.18 11.68 24.13
N GLY A 216 22.31 10.69 24.36
CA GLY A 216 22.62 9.26 24.25
C GLY A 216 22.60 8.69 22.83
N ASP A 217 22.15 9.45 21.83
CA ASP A 217 22.04 8.99 20.45
C ASP A 217 23.09 9.70 19.57
N PRO A 218 24.05 8.98 18.97
CA PRO A 218 25.12 9.56 18.17
C PRO A 218 24.61 10.30 16.93
N ALA A 219 23.40 10.01 16.44
CA ALA A 219 22.83 10.68 15.27
C ALA A 219 22.55 12.18 15.52
N PHE A 220 22.33 12.57 16.79
CA PHE A 220 21.97 13.94 17.18
C PHE A 220 23.15 14.74 17.75
N ARG A 221 24.38 14.22 17.68
CA ARG A 221 25.56 14.95 18.14
C ARG A 221 25.86 16.14 17.22
N ASN A 222 26.09 17.31 17.81
CA ASN A 222 26.32 18.58 17.12
C ASN A 222 25.17 18.95 16.16
N PHE A 223 23.94 18.55 16.47
CA PHE A 223 22.80 18.73 15.59
C PHE A 223 22.55 20.21 15.25
N ASN A 224 22.70 21.09 16.24
CA ASN A 224 22.54 22.54 16.04
C ASN A 224 23.54 23.12 15.03
N VAL A 225 24.81 22.71 15.12
CA VAL A 225 25.87 23.16 14.19
C VAL A 225 25.57 22.68 12.77
N ARG A 226 25.28 21.39 12.62
CA ARG A 226 24.98 20.76 11.31
C ARG A 226 23.74 21.35 10.66
N LEU A 227 22.71 21.66 11.44
CA LEU A 227 21.49 22.28 10.92
C LEU A 227 21.76 23.70 10.41
N ARG A 228 22.58 24.48 11.12
CA ARG A 228 22.94 25.84 10.69
C ARG A 228 23.80 25.84 9.43
N GLU A 229 24.77 24.93 9.33
CA GLU A 229 25.57 24.73 8.11
C GLU A 229 24.67 24.37 6.92
N TYR A 230 23.72 23.46 7.12
CA TYR A 230 22.76 23.07 6.08
C TYR A 230 21.89 24.24 5.61
N ILE A 231 21.35 25.04 6.55
CA ILE A 231 20.54 26.23 6.22
C ILE A 231 21.40 27.25 5.49
N ALA A 232 22.64 27.49 5.93
CA ALA A 232 23.55 28.44 5.28
C ALA A 232 23.89 28.01 3.84
N GLN A 233 24.02 26.70 3.58
CA GLN A 233 24.35 26.15 2.27
C GLN A 233 23.15 26.16 1.29
N HIS A 234 21.96 25.78 1.75
CA HIS A 234 20.79 25.55 0.88
C HIS A 234 19.76 26.70 0.90
N HIS A 235 19.72 27.49 1.96
CA HIS A 235 18.79 28.60 2.15
C HIS A 235 19.49 29.83 2.75
N PRO A 236 20.42 30.47 2.00
CA PRO A 236 21.22 31.58 2.50
C PRO A 236 20.37 32.78 2.94
N SER A 237 19.18 32.98 2.36
CA SER A 237 18.22 34.01 2.78
C SER A 237 17.61 33.77 4.17
N CYS A 238 17.67 32.54 4.67
CA CYS A 238 17.18 32.13 5.98
C CYS A 238 18.33 31.90 6.98
N SER A 239 19.57 32.30 6.65
CA SER A 239 20.71 32.08 7.53
C SER A 239 20.54 32.86 8.83
N VAL A 240 20.35 32.14 9.93
CA VAL A 240 20.20 32.70 11.28
C VAL A 240 21.59 32.93 11.87
N ARG A 241 21.88 34.16 12.35
CA ARG A 241 23.15 34.45 13.06
C ARG A 241 23.34 33.47 14.21
N PHE A 242 24.59 33.09 14.52
CA PHE A 242 24.92 32.14 15.59
C PHE A 242 24.34 32.54 16.96
N GLU A 243 24.14 33.84 17.18
CA GLU A 243 23.63 34.44 18.43
C GLU A 243 22.12 34.26 18.62
N GLN A 244 21.35 33.97 17.55
CA GLN A 244 19.90 33.84 17.64
C GLN A 244 19.49 32.42 17.99
N GLU A 245 18.64 32.28 19.01
CA GLU A 245 18.08 31.00 19.43
C GLU A 245 17.11 30.47 18.37
N ILE A 246 17.43 29.31 17.78
CA ILE A 246 16.52 28.62 16.87
C ILE A 246 15.59 27.74 17.70
N LYS A 247 14.29 28.01 17.57
CA LYS A 247 13.22 27.18 18.14
C LYS A 247 12.70 26.25 17.06
N MET A 248 12.60 24.97 17.39
CA MET A 248 12.05 23.95 16.50
C MET A 248 10.70 23.47 17.01
N GLU A 249 9.83 23.14 16.06
CA GLU A 249 8.52 22.59 16.31
C GLU A 249 8.50 21.17 15.74
N ILE A 250 8.29 20.16 16.60
CA ILE A 250 8.33 18.76 16.18
C ILE A 250 6.93 18.36 15.75
N CYS A 251 6.76 18.10 14.45
CA CYS A 251 5.55 17.53 13.90
C CYS A 251 5.69 16.01 13.80
N LYS A 252 4.80 15.26 14.46
CA LYS A 252 4.85 13.78 14.44
C LYS A 252 4.08 13.16 13.30
N VAL A 253 3.29 13.93 12.57
CA VAL A 253 2.46 13.41 11.49
C VAL A 253 2.65 14.25 10.24
N ILE A 254 2.75 13.58 9.11
CA ILE A 254 2.70 14.18 7.79
C ILE A 254 1.50 13.57 7.07
N TYR A 255 0.58 14.42 6.64
CA TYR A 255 -0.48 14.08 5.71
C TYR A 255 0.02 14.41 4.31
N LEU A 256 0.00 13.43 3.41
CA LEU A 256 0.41 13.59 2.02
C LEU A 256 -0.82 13.38 1.15
N ASP A 257 -1.25 14.43 0.49
CA ASP A 257 -2.31 14.38 -0.51
C ASP A 257 -1.67 14.15 -1.88
N TYR A 258 -2.16 13.17 -2.62
CA TYR A 258 -1.68 12.86 -3.96
C TYR A 258 -2.81 12.38 -4.84
N GLU A 259 -2.65 12.59 -6.13
CA GLU A 259 -3.58 12.15 -7.14
C GLU A 259 -3.02 10.96 -7.91
N PHE A 260 -3.80 9.89 -8.01
CA PHE A 260 -3.43 8.75 -8.79
C PHE A 260 -3.51 9.08 -10.29
N ARG A 261 -2.39 8.98 -11.00
CA ARG A 261 -2.37 9.18 -12.47
C ARG A 261 -3.15 8.12 -13.28
N VAL A 262 -3.61 7.04 -12.65
CA VAL A 262 -4.33 5.94 -13.31
C VAL A 262 -5.82 6.23 -13.39
N ASN A 263 -6.40 6.79 -12.33
CA ASN A 263 -7.84 6.99 -12.22
C ASN A 263 -8.22 8.40 -11.75
N TRP A 264 -7.25 9.31 -11.63
CA TRP A 264 -7.41 10.71 -11.23
C TRP A 264 -8.13 10.89 -9.89
N ARG A 265 -8.04 9.87 -9.03
CA ARG A 265 -8.60 9.94 -7.67
C ARG A 265 -7.56 10.53 -6.73
N SER A 266 -8.00 11.43 -5.88
CA SER A 266 -7.20 11.94 -4.77
C SER A 266 -7.18 10.93 -3.62
N ALA A 267 -6.01 10.73 -3.02
CA ALA A 267 -5.82 9.95 -1.82
C ALA A 267 -4.92 10.69 -0.84
N ARG A 268 -5.05 10.31 0.45
CA ARG A 268 -4.27 10.87 1.55
C ARG A 268 -3.54 9.77 2.28
N ASP A 269 -2.21 9.80 2.23
CA ASP A 269 -1.37 8.96 3.07
C ASP A 269 -1.06 9.69 4.38
N ILE A 270 -1.00 8.91 5.47
CA ILE A 270 -0.71 9.43 6.80
C ILE A 270 0.58 8.78 7.29
N VAL A 271 1.66 9.54 7.26
CA VAL A 271 2.96 9.12 7.79
C VAL A 271 3.06 9.57 9.24
N ARG A 272 3.24 8.64 10.17
CA ARG A 272 3.36 8.94 11.60
C ARG A 272 4.73 8.55 12.13
N CYS A 273 5.43 9.51 12.75
CA CYS A 273 6.60 9.24 13.57
C CYS A 273 6.14 8.81 14.98
N ASN A 274 5.98 7.50 15.18
CA ASN A 274 5.73 6.94 16.49
C ASN A 274 7.04 6.37 17.08
N PRO A 275 7.52 6.87 18.23
CA PRO A 275 8.74 6.35 18.86
C PRO A 275 8.60 4.88 19.33
N LYS A 276 7.37 4.38 19.45
CA LYS A 276 7.08 2.96 19.71
C LYS A 276 6.05 2.47 18.70
N PHE A 277 6.46 1.63 17.76
CA PHE A 277 5.52 1.09 16.79
C PHE A 277 4.55 0.10 17.49
N HIS A 278 3.29 0.52 17.71
CA HIS A 278 2.26 -0.23 18.44
C HIS A 278 2.67 -0.77 19.83
N GLY A 279 3.52 -0.04 20.56
CA GLY A 279 3.88 -0.39 21.94
C GLY A 279 4.85 -1.56 22.08
N ALA A 280 5.39 -2.10 20.99
CA ALA A 280 6.48 -3.07 21.04
C ALA A 280 7.78 -2.36 21.48
N GLN A 281 8.38 -2.87 22.56
CA GLN A 281 9.79 -2.71 22.91
C GLN A 281 10.59 -3.82 22.24
#